data_AF-A0AAC8VYA5-F1
#
_entry.id   AF-A0AAC8VYA5-F1
#
_cell.length_a   1.000
_cell.length_b   1.000
_cell.length_c   1.000
_cell.angle_alpha   90.00
_cell.angle_beta   90.00
_cell.angle_gamma   90.00
#
_symmetry.space_group_name_H-M   'P 1'
#
loop_
_entity.id
_entity.type
_entity.pdbx_description
1 polymer ?
#
loop_
_entity_poly.entity_id
_entity_poly.type
_entity_poly.pdbx_seq_one_letter_code
_entity_poly.pdbx_strand_id
1 'polypeptide(L)'
;MTLIAYPLSGALPDIRPARPTRDWIDALPEQYGYRCLPLNIASMHGWEVCCPVRATAVWDGGTGVDAIRITADAPHPLLPASHFGSGVLTFHVAALFRTPPGVNLMVTGPLNHPKHGIVGLSGIIETDWSPYPFTMNWKFTAPDVPVTWEKGEPFAHLMPVQRGLVESLTPEVRDLDGDPETAAQYRAWAESRSRFNTDLKTPGSTAAQERWQKGYYRGRQPDGGDGPPDHEIKVRPKPFPNR
;
A
#
# COMPACT_ATOMS: atom_id res chain seq x y z
N MET A 1 18.32 -2.60 -13.23
CA MET A 1 17.21 -3.58 -13.18
C MET A 1 15.97 -2.93 -13.79
N THR A 2 15.10 -3.70 -14.45
CA THR A 2 13.95 -3.17 -15.20
C THR A 2 12.69 -3.98 -14.84
N LEU A 3 11.57 -3.29 -14.60
CA LEU A 3 10.24 -3.88 -14.59
C LEU A 3 9.57 -3.54 -15.92
N ILE A 4 9.15 -4.55 -16.67
CA ILE A 4 8.54 -4.40 -17.99
C ILE A 4 7.04 -4.68 -17.86
N ALA A 5 6.21 -3.88 -18.55
CA ALA A 5 4.80 -4.17 -18.75
C ALA A 5 4.54 -4.31 -20.26
N TYR A 6 3.99 -5.46 -20.67
CA TYR A 6 3.55 -5.72 -22.03
C TYR A 6 2.03 -5.53 -22.08
N PRO A 7 1.51 -4.46 -22.72
CA PRO A 7 0.08 -4.25 -22.85
C PRO A 7 -0.56 -5.36 -23.69
N LEU A 8 -1.68 -5.92 -23.22
CA LEU A 8 -2.37 -7.02 -23.91
C LEU A 8 -3.50 -6.53 -24.82
N SER A 9 -3.92 -5.29 -24.69
CA SER A 9 -5.00 -4.66 -25.47
C SER A 9 -4.48 -3.53 -26.40
N GLY A 10 -3.18 -3.51 -26.69
CA GLY A 10 -2.54 -2.51 -27.56
C GLY A 10 -2.23 -1.16 -26.88
N ALA A 11 -2.87 -0.83 -25.76
CA ALA A 11 -2.59 0.34 -24.94
C ALA A 11 -2.25 -0.07 -23.51
N LEU A 12 -1.26 0.62 -22.90
CA LEU A 12 -0.93 0.39 -21.50
C LEU A 12 -2.13 0.83 -20.63
N PRO A 13 -2.58 0.02 -19.66
CA PRO A 13 -3.51 0.50 -18.63
C PRO A 13 -2.91 1.72 -17.92
N ASP A 14 -3.76 2.55 -17.29
CA ASP A 14 -3.28 3.67 -16.48
C ASP A 14 -2.53 3.13 -15.26
N ILE A 15 -1.19 3.14 -15.35
CA ILE A 15 -0.27 2.72 -14.30
C ILE A 15 0.61 3.90 -13.94
N ARG A 16 0.63 4.26 -12.66
CA ARG A 16 1.44 5.37 -12.14
C ARG A 16 2.23 4.97 -10.91
N PRO A 17 3.32 5.68 -10.57
CA PRO A 17 3.90 5.58 -9.24
C PRO A 17 2.83 5.85 -8.17
N ALA A 18 2.83 5.07 -7.10
CA ALA A 18 1.84 5.20 -6.04
C ALA A 18 1.95 6.58 -5.35
N ARG A 19 0.79 7.17 -4.99
CA ARG A 19 0.76 8.54 -4.49
C ARG A 19 1.01 8.60 -2.98
N PRO A 20 1.60 9.69 -2.45
CA PRO A 20 1.77 9.86 -1.02
C PRO A 20 0.45 10.15 -0.28
N THR A 21 -0.53 10.75 -0.94
CA THR A 21 -1.74 11.27 -0.29
C THR A 21 -2.91 10.30 -0.30
N ARG A 22 -3.78 10.42 0.70
CA ARG A 22 -5.04 9.67 0.81
C ARG A 22 -6.11 10.62 1.33
N ASP A 23 -7.27 10.64 0.69
CA ASP A 23 -8.36 11.58 1.03
C ASP A 23 -8.78 11.48 2.51
N TRP A 24 -8.83 10.28 3.07
CA TRP A 24 -9.18 10.10 4.48
C TRP A 24 -8.09 10.62 5.44
N ILE A 25 -6.82 10.61 5.03
CA ILE A 25 -5.70 11.20 5.80
C ILE A 25 -5.73 12.72 5.67
N ASP A 26 -6.02 13.22 4.48
CA ASP A 26 -6.21 14.66 4.22
C ASP A 26 -7.35 15.24 5.07
N ALA A 27 -8.37 14.42 5.36
CA ALA A 27 -9.51 14.78 6.21
C ALA A 27 -9.22 14.69 7.72
N LEU A 28 -8.09 14.12 8.15
CA LEU A 28 -7.75 14.06 9.58
C LEU A 28 -7.42 15.47 10.12
N PRO A 29 -7.71 15.74 11.41
CA PRO A 29 -7.25 16.95 12.08
C PRO A 29 -5.73 17.15 11.91
N GLU A 30 -5.32 18.31 11.42
CA GLU A 30 -3.91 18.63 11.12
C GLU A 30 -3.20 17.59 10.23
N GLN A 31 -3.95 16.74 9.52
CA GLN A 31 -3.44 15.66 8.68
C GLN A 31 -2.41 14.79 9.41
N TYR A 32 -2.64 14.55 10.72
CA TYR A 32 -1.62 13.93 11.59
C TYR A 32 -1.17 12.55 11.10
N GLY A 33 -1.96 11.86 10.27
CA GLY A 33 -1.58 10.58 9.68
C GLY A 33 -0.28 10.66 8.87
N TYR A 34 -0.01 11.78 8.20
CA TYR A 34 1.25 11.99 7.46
C TYR A 34 2.47 12.16 8.36
N ARG A 35 2.30 12.24 9.69
CA ARG A 35 3.41 12.19 10.65
C ARG A 35 3.98 10.77 10.78
N CYS A 36 3.22 9.74 10.40
CA CYS A 36 3.68 8.37 10.37
C CYS A 36 4.49 8.12 9.08
N LEU A 37 5.82 8.32 9.15
CA LEU A 37 6.70 8.09 8.00
C LEU A 37 6.54 6.67 7.40
N PRO A 38 6.46 5.57 8.19
CA PRO A 38 6.27 4.24 7.62
C PRO A 38 4.98 4.12 6.79
N LEU A 39 3.88 4.76 7.23
CA LEU A 39 2.62 4.80 6.49
C LEU A 39 2.77 5.55 5.16
N ASN A 40 3.52 6.65 5.15
CA ASN A 40 3.81 7.40 3.93
C ASN A 40 4.66 6.61 2.95
N ILE A 41 5.75 5.97 3.44
CA ILE A 41 6.62 5.10 2.63
C ILE A 41 5.80 4.00 1.99
N ALA A 42 4.97 3.29 2.77
CA ALA A 42 4.08 2.25 2.27
C ALA A 42 3.13 2.79 1.17
N SER A 43 2.51 3.95 1.39
CA SER A 43 1.59 4.56 0.43
C SER A 43 2.24 4.88 -0.93
N MET A 44 3.54 5.22 -0.94
CA MET A 44 4.33 5.53 -2.13
C MET A 44 5.06 4.32 -2.73
N HIS A 45 5.04 3.16 -2.08
CA HIS A 45 5.90 2.05 -2.44
C HIS A 45 5.38 1.32 -3.69
N GLY A 46 6.02 1.50 -4.84
CA GLY A 46 5.66 0.81 -6.09
C GLY A 46 4.67 1.58 -6.97
N TRP A 47 3.76 0.87 -7.64
CA TRP A 47 2.87 1.45 -8.65
C TRP A 47 1.40 1.12 -8.39
N GLU A 48 0.52 2.00 -8.84
CA GLU A 48 -0.93 1.84 -8.80
C GLU A 48 -1.47 1.59 -10.21
N VAL A 49 -2.46 0.71 -10.35
CA VAL A 49 -3.25 0.55 -11.58
C VAL A 49 -4.63 1.18 -11.37
N CYS A 50 -5.02 2.08 -12.26
CA CYS A 50 -6.20 2.94 -12.09
C CYS A 50 -7.39 2.53 -12.97
N CYS A 51 -8.59 2.79 -12.46
CA CYS A 51 -9.84 2.56 -13.19
C CYS A 51 -9.95 3.53 -14.38
N PRO A 52 -10.20 3.04 -15.60
CA PRO A 52 -10.31 3.88 -16.79
C PRO A 52 -11.63 4.65 -16.87
N VAL A 53 -12.64 4.19 -16.14
CA VAL A 53 -13.99 4.73 -16.06
C VAL A 53 -14.54 4.50 -14.66
N ARG A 54 -15.47 5.35 -14.23
CA ARG A 54 -16.20 5.16 -12.98
C ARG A 54 -17.07 3.91 -13.07
N ALA A 55 -16.97 3.03 -12.06
CA ALA A 55 -17.78 1.82 -11.95
C ALA A 55 -18.22 1.61 -10.51
N THR A 56 -19.46 1.15 -10.33
CA THR A 56 -20.04 0.78 -9.05
C THR A 56 -20.44 -0.68 -9.08
N ALA A 57 -20.09 -1.42 -8.03
CA ALA A 57 -20.47 -2.81 -7.85
C ALA A 57 -21.26 -2.98 -6.54
N VAL A 58 -22.30 -3.80 -6.58
CA VAL A 58 -23.11 -4.19 -5.42
C VAL A 58 -23.20 -5.72 -5.41
N TRP A 59 -22.88 -6.34 -4.29
CA TRP A 59 -23.05 -7.77 -4.06
C TRP A 59 -24.26 -8.01 -3.17
N ASP A 60 -25.15 -8.93 -3.54
CA ASP A 60 -26.41 -9.20 -2.82
C ASP A 60 -26.28 -10.27 -1.70
N GLY A 61 -25.06 -10.76 -1.45
CA GLY A 61 -24.82 -11.83 -0.46
C GLY A 61 -24.81 -13.25 -1.06
N GLY A 62 -25.21 -13.41 -2.31
CA GLY A 62 -25.28 -14.69 -3.01
C GLY A 62 -23.91 -15.28 -3.37
N THR A 63 -23.88 -16.58 -3.64
CA THR A 63 -22.64 -17.28 -4.03
C THR A 63 -22.45 -17.40 -5.54
N GLY A 64 -23.48 -17.13 -6.33
CA GLY A 64 -23.44 -17.17 -7.80
C GLY A 64 -22.57 -16.08 -8.42
N VAL A 65 -22.24 -16.25 -9.71
CA VAL A 65 -21.53 -15.21 -10.49
C VAL A 65 -22.44 -14.02 -10.81
N ASP A 66 -23.75 -14.23 -10.83
CA ASP A 66 -24.79 -13.22 -11.02
C ASP A 66 -25.10 -12.39 -9.77
N ALA A 67 -24.56 -12.79 -8.60
CA ALA A 67 -24.76 -12.13 -7.30
C ALA A 67 -24.14 -10.72 -7.21
N ILE A 68 -23.32 -10.32 -8.19
CA ILE A 68 -22.68 -9.00 -8.22
C ILE A 68 -23.20 -8.22 -9.41
N ARG A 69 -23.92 -7.13 -9.14
CA ARG A 69 -24.37 -6.17 -10.15
C ARG A 69 -23.34 -5.07 -10.32
N ILE A 70 -22.95 -4.80 -11.57
CA ILE A 70 -21.96 -3.79 -11.92
C ILE A 70 -22.59 -2.76 -12.86
N THR A 71 -22.43 -1.48 -12.54
CA THR A 71 -22.88 -0.34 -13.36
C THR A 71 -21.72 0.61 -13.59
N ALA A 72 -21.59 1.14 -14.81
CA ALA A 72 -20.52 2.07 -15.17
C ALA A 72 -21.07 3.24 -15.97
N ASP A 73 -20.39 4.39 -15.87
CA ASP A 73 -20.79 5.61 -16.56
C ASP A 73 -20.64 5.51 -18.08
N ALA A 74 -19.70 4.67 -18.55
CA ALA A 74 -19.51 4.39 -19.96
C ALA A 74 -19.06 2.93 -20.16
N PRO A 75 -19.38 2.30 -21.31
CA PRO A 75 -18.82 1.01 -21.69
C PRO A 75 -17.30 1.07 -21.77
N HIS A 76 -16.61 0.07 -21.21
CA HIS A 76 -15.16 -0.05 -21.31
C HIS A 76 -14.74 -1.53 -21.26
N PRO A 77 -13.74 -1.99 -22.04
CA PRO A 77 -13.32 -3.40 -22.05
C PRO A 77 -12.67 -3.86 -20.73
N LEU A 78 -12.21 -2.93 -19.90
CA LEU A 78 -11.58 -3.19 -18.60
C LEU A 78 -12.48 -2.86 -17.40
N LEU A 79 -13.80 -2.94 -17.58
CA LEU A 79 -14.72 -2.91 -16.45
C LEU A 79 -14.45 -4.10 -15.52
N PRO A 80 -14.67 -3.97 -14.20
CA PRO A 80 -14.64 -5.13 -13.32
C PRO A 80 -15.75 -6.11 -13.72
N ALA A 81 -15.54 -7.37 -13.39
CA ALA A 81 -16.44 -8.46 -13.69
C ALA A 81 -16.66 -9.35 -12.46
N SER A 82 -17.81 -10.00 -12.42
CA SER A 82 -18.05 -11.12 -11.52
C SER A 82 -17.70 -12.41 -12.24
N HIS A 83 -16.55 -12.99 -11.89
CA HIS A 83 -15.99 -14.16 -12.59
C HIS A 83 -16.04 -15.42 -11.74
N PHE A 84 -15.65 -15.31 -10.46
CA PHE A 84 -15.52 -16.47 -9.56
C PHE A 84 -16.77 -16.74 -8.71
N GLY A 85 -17.70 -15.78 -8.64
CA GLY A 85 -18.83 -15.82 -7.71
C GLY A 85 -18.39 -15.55 -6.26
N SER A 86 -19.25 -15.93 -5.30
CA SER A 86 -18.99 -15.79 -3.86
C SER A 86 -18.54 -14.40 -3.44
N GLY A 87 -19.10 -13.35 -4.01
CA GLY A 87 -18.75 -11.96 -3.67
C GLY A 87 -17.31 -11.57 -4.03
N VAL A 88 -16.68 -12.22 -5.02
CA VAL A 88 -15.36 -11.83 -5.54
C VAL A 88 -15.54 -10.97 -6.80
N LEU A 89 -15.17 -9.71 -6.70
CA LEU A 89 -15.10 -8.76 -7.81
C LEU A 89 -13.70 -8.80 -8.44
N THR A 90 -13.64 -8.97 -9.76
CA THR A 90 -12.39 -9.20 -10.49
C THR A 90 -12.11 -8.05 -11.45
N PHE A 91 -10.92 -7.46 -11.35
CA PHE A 91 -10.41 -6.48 -12.31
C PHE A 91 -9.32 -7.11 -13.17
N HIS A 92 -9.43 -6.97 -14.49
CA HIS A 92 -8.35 -7.30 -15.41
C HIS A 92 -7.32 -6.19 -15.42
N VAL A 93 -6.05 -6.53 -15.12
CA VAL A 93 -4.95 -5.54 -15.16
C VAL A 93 -4.54 -5.23 -16.60
N ALA A 94 -4.80 -6.12 -17.56
CA ALA A 94 -4.57 -5.95 -18.99
C ALA A 94 -3.11 -5.69 -19.42
N ALA A 95 -2.16 -6.12 -18.58
CA ALA A 95 -0.74 -6.15 -18.90
C ALA A 95 -0.10 -7.45 -18.40
N LEU A 96 0.86 -7.97 -19.16
CA LEU A 96 1.79 -9.00 -18.70
C LEU A 96 3.02 -8.31 -18.13
N PHE A 97 3.37 -8.57 -16.88
CA PHE A 97 4.54 -7.97 -16.24
C PHE A 97 5.75 -8.91 -16.29
N ARG A 98 6.94 -8.33 -16.44
CA ARG A 98 8.22 -9.04 -16.33
C ARG A 98 9.15 -8.32 -15.37
N THR A 99 9.42 -8.96 -14.24
CA THR A 99 10.44 -8.55 -13.25
C THR A 99 11.80 -9.15 -13.59
N PRO A 100 12.90 -8.64 -12.99
CA PRO A 100 14.19 -9.31 -13.05
C PRO A 100 14.14 -10.73 -12.44
N PRO A 101 15.02 -11.65 -12.85
CA PRO A 101 15.12 -12.98 -12.24
C PRO A 101 15.23 -12.93 -10.71
N GLY A 102 14.45 -13.76 -10.01
CA GLY A 102 14.45 -13.82 -8.55
C GLY A 102 13.59 -12.77 -7.84
N VAL A 103 12.84 -11.95 -8.60
CA VAL A 103 11.94 -10.93 -8.05
C VAL A 103 10.50 -11.30 -8.43
N ASN A 104 9.65 -11.49 -7.42
CA ASN A 104 8.21 -11.66 -7.62
C ASN A 104 7.52 -10.28 -7.62
N LEU A 105 6.29 -10.24 -8.09
CA LEU A 105 5.42 -9.07 -7.96
C LEU A 105 4.32 -9.38 -6.96
N MET A 106 4.31 -8.68 -5.83
CA MET A 106 3.17 -8.63 -4.92
C MET A 106 2.13 -7.69 -5.50
N VAL A 107 0.88 -8.13 -5.55
CA VAL A 107 -0.28 -7.39 -6.03
C VAL A 107 -1.35 -7.42 -4.96
N THR A 108 -1.88 -6.25 -4.60
CA THR A 108 -2.91 -6.10 -3.58
C THR A 108 -3.79 -4.87 -3.85
N GLY A 109 -4.77 -4.61 -3.00
CA GLY A 109 -5.52 -3.35 -3.04
C GLY A 109 -4.61 -2.16 -2.72
N PRO A 110 -4.97 -0.92 -3.11
CA PRO A 110 -4.13 0.26 -2.85
C PRO A 110 -3.85 0.42 -1.35
N LEU A 111 -2.57 0.56 -1.00
CA LEU A 111 -2.14 0.62 0.40
C LEU A 111 -2.70 1.85 1.09
N ASN A 112 -3.15 1.68 2.34
CA ASN A 112 -3.77 2.74 3.15
C ASN A 112 -4.96 3.43 2.44
N HIS A 113 -5.68 2.71 1.57
CA HIS A 113 -6.84 3.22 0.85
C HIS A 113 -8.08 2.36 1.15
N PRO A 114 -8.64 2.45 2.36
CA PRO A 114 -9.77 1.62 2.75
C PRO A 114 -11.01 1.93 1.92
N LYS A 115 -11.78 0.89 1.58
CA LYS A 115 -13.12 1.00 1.00
C LYS A 115 -14.09 0.23 1.87
N HIS A 116 -15.21 0.85 2.21
CA HIS A 116 -16.23 0.21 3.03
C HIS A 116 -16.90 -0.95 2.25
N GLY A 117 -17.17 -2.07 2.92
CA GLY A 117 -17.89 -3.22 2.34
C GLY A 117 -17.08 -4.13 1.43
N ILE A 118 -15.80 -3.84 1.17
CA ILE A 118 -14.94 -4.68 0.33
C ILE A 118 -13.47 -4.59 0.73
N VAL A 119 -12.71 -5.66 0.51
CA VAL A 119 -11.26 -5.71 0.76
C VAL A 119 -10.50 -6.24 -0.46
N GLY A 120 -9.38 -5.62 -0.80
CA GLY A 120 -8.49 -6.12 -1.85
C GLY A 120 -7.78 -7.39 -1.38
N LEU A 121 -7.83 -8.45 -2.18
CA LEU A 121 -7.05 -9.66 -1.93
C LEU A 121 -5.62 -9.47 -2.41
N SER A 122 -4.69 -10.17 -1.77
CA SER A 122 -3.26 -10.09 -2.09
C SER A 122 -2.78 -11.37 -2.78
N GLY A 123 -1.86 -11.23 -3.73
CA GLY A 123 -1.17 -12.34 -4.39
C GLY A 123 0.29 -12.01 -4.65
N ILE A 124 1.15 -13.04 -4.61
CA ILE A 124 2.56 -12.96 -5.01
C ILE A 124 2.70 -13.75 -6.31
N ILE A 125 3.19 -13.11 -7.36
CA ILE A 125 3.26 -13.69 -8.70
C ILE A 125 4.73 -13.77 -9.15
N GLU A 126 5.12 -14.93 -9.67
CA GLU A 126 6.45 -15.16 -10.26
C GLU A 126 6.54 -14.55 -11.67
N THR A 127 6.48 -13.22 -11.71
CA THR A 127 6.51 -12.46 -12.96
C THR A 127 7.87 -12.47 -13.64
N ASP A 128 8.90 -13.10 -13.10
CA ASP A 128 10.21 -13.20 -13.76
C ASP A 128 10.25 -14.28 -14.85
N TRP A 129 9.36 -15.28 -14.77
CA TRP A 129 9.20 -16.31 -15.82
C TRP A 129 7.77 -16.47 -16.35
N SER A 130 6.74 -16.21 -15.53
CA SER A 130 5.34 -16.53 -15.88
C SER A 130 4.92 -15.86 -17.20
N PRO A 131 4.32 -16.59 -18.16
CA PRO A 131 3.73 -16.01 -19.37
C PRO A 131 2.26 -15.58 -19.16
N TYR A 132 1.69 -15.82 -17.98
CA TYR A 132 0.27 -15.63 -17.72
C TYR A 132 0.00 -14.25 -17.12
N PRO A 133 -1.00 -13.50 -17.62
CA PRO A 133 -1.50 -12.33 -16.92
C PRO A 133 -2.23 -12.73 -15.64
N PHE A 134 -2.45 -11.77 -14.76
CA PHE A 134 -3.24 -11.94 -13.54
C PHE A 134 -4.36 -10.90 -13.46
N THR A 135 -5.32 -11.18 -12.59
CA THR A 135 -6.38 -10.25 -12.21
C THR A 135 -6.13 -9.72 -10.81
N MET A 136 -6.61 -8.51 -10.54
CA MET A 136 -6.73 -8.02 -9.16
C MET A 136 -8.14 -8.37 -8.65
N ASN A 137 -8.21 -9.04 -7.50
CA ASN A 137 -9.48 -9.53 -6.95
C ASN A 137 -9.80 -8.82 -5.64
N TRP A 138 -11.07 -8.46 -5.46
CA TRP A 138 -11.59 -7.85 -4.26
C TRP A 138 -12.72 -8.71 -3.70
N LYS A 139 -12.75 -8.90 -2.37
CA LYS A 139 -13.76 -9.69 -1.67
C LYS A 139 -14.73 -8.76 -0.96
N PHE A 140 -16.01 -8.83 -1.32
CA PHE A 140 -17.06 -8.16 -0.57
C PHE A 140 -17.15 -8.73 0.85
N THR A 141 -17.30 -7.83 1.82
CA THR A 141 -17.41 -8.13 3.25
C THR A 141 -18.76 -7.69 3.83
N ALA A 142 -19.54 -6.92 3.08
CA ALA A 142 -20.92 -6.57 3.41
C ALA A 142 -21.80 -6.66 2.14
N PRO A 143 -22.95 -7.36 2.19
CA PRO A 143 -23.92 -7.35 1.10
C PRO A 143 -24.68 -6.01 1.04
N ASP A 144 -25.27 -5.71 -0.12
CA ASP A 144 -26.11 -4.56 -0.41
C ASP A 144 -25.46 -3.18 -0.20
N VAL A 145 -24.15 -3.14 0.02
CA VAL A 145 -23.35 -1.92 0.10
C VAL A 145 -22.77 -1.59 -1.28
N PRO A 146 -23.14 -0.47 -1.90
CA PRO A 146 -22.52 -0.03 -3.14
C PRO A 146 -21.08 0.40 -2.91
N VAL A 147 -20.18 -0.16 -3.71
CA VAL A 147 -18.78 0.26 -3.75
C VAL A 147 -18.46 0.83 -5.11
N THR A 148 -17.96 2.06 -5.12
CA THR A 148 -17.58 2.79 -6.33
C THR A 148 -16.08 2.99 -6.41
N TRP A 149 -15.55 2.81 -7.62
CA TRP A 149 -14.24 3.30 -8.04
C TRP A 149 -14.44 4.46 -9.02
N GLU A 150 -13.83 5.60 -8.73
CA GLU A 150 -13.80 6.74 -9.65
C GLU A 150 -12.86 6.48 -10.83
N LYS A 151 -13.07 7.20 -11.95
CA LYS A 151 -12.06 7.25 -13.00
C LYS A 151 -10.73 7.80 -12.44
N GLY A 152 -9.64 7.08 -12.67
CA GLY A 152 -8.30 7.42 -12.15
C GLY A 152 -8.07 7.00 -10.70
N GLU A 153 -9.06 6.38 -10.05
CA GLU A 153 -8.91 5.76 -8.74
C GLU A 153 -8.16 4.43 -8.88
N PRO A 154 -7.18 4.14 -8.01
CA PRO A 154 -6.45 2.88 -8.08
C PRO A 154 -7.33 1.71 -7.62
N PHE A 155 -7.26 0.58 -8.34
CA PHE A 155 -7.87 -0.69 -7.92
C PHE A 155 -6.84 -1.76 -7.57
N ALA A 156 -5.57 -1.56 -7.93
CA ALA A 156 -4.46 -2.46 -7.63
C ALA A 156 -3.18 -1.69 -7.27
N HIS A 157 -2.33 -2.32 -6.47
CA HIS A 157 -1.01 -1.85 -6.06
C HIS A 157 0.02 -2.93 -6.38
N LEU A 158 1.10 -2.56 -7.09
CA LEU A 158 2.15 -3.44 -7.59
C LEU A 158 3.46 -3.16 -6.86
N MET A 159 4.02 -4.18 -6.19
CA MET A 159 5.25 -4.06 -5.40
C MET A 159 6.20 -5.21 -5.70
N PRO A 160 7.41 -4.95 -6.23
CA PRO A 160 8.42 -5.98 -6.38
C PRO A 160 8.86 -6.50 -5.00
N VAL A 161 8.92 -7.83 -4.84
CA VAL A 161 9.39 -8.49 -3.63
C VAL A 161 10.42 -9.55 -3.98
N GLN A 162 11.49 -9.65 -3.19
CA GLN A 162 12.55 -10.63 -3.44
C GLN A 162 12.05 -12.04 -3.13
N ARG A 163 12.09 -12.94 -4.13
CA ARG A 163 11.72 -14.35 -3.95
C ARG A 163 12.76 -15.05 -3.08
N GLY A 164 12.31 -15.86 -2.13
CA GLY A 164 13.18 -16.64 -1.25
C GLY A 164 13.71 -15.88 -0.02
N LEU A 165 13.51 -14.55 0.06
CA LEU A 165 14.00 -13.78 1.21
C LEU A 165 13.33 -14.24 2.51
N VAL A 166 12.02 -14.44 2.51
CA VAL A 166 11.26 -14.87 3.69
C VAL A 166 11.76 -16.24 4.20
N GLU A 167 11.97 -17.18 3.29
CA GLU A 167 12.44 -18.54 3.59
C GLU A 167 13.92 -18.58 3.98
N SER A 168 14.72 -17.60 3.53
CA SER A 168 16.13 -17.50 3.90
C SER A 168 16.36 -16.99 5.34
N LEU A 169 15.35 -16.33 5.92
CA LEU A 169 15.42 -15.82 7.28
C LEU A 169 15.18 -16.95 8.28
N THR A 170 16.10 -17.12 9.23
CA THR A 170 15.87 -17.95 10.42
C THR A 170 15.50 -17.01 11.57
N PRO A 171 14.24 -16.99 12.04
CA PRO A 171 13.83 -16.13 13.15
C PRO A 171 14.56 -16.54 14.44
N GLU A 172 15.05 -15.55 15.18
CA GLU A 172 15.67 -15.75 16.48
C GLU A 172 15.01 -14.84 17.52
N VAL A 173 14.82 -15.36 18.73
CA VAL A 173 14.35 -14.58 19.88
C VAL A 173 15.51 -14.43 20.86
N ARG A 174 15.87 -13.20 21.18
CA ARG A 174 16.91 -12.85 22.16
C ARG A 174 16.33 -11.95 23.24
N ASP A 175 16.93 -11.99 24.42
CA ASP A 175 16.71 -10.95 25.43
C ASP A 175 17.30 -9.63 24.92
N LEU A 176 16.57 -8.53 25.11
CA LEU A 176 17.04 -7.19 24.77
C LEU A 176 18.33 -6.88 25.53
N ASP A 177 18.47 -7.33 26.78
CA ASP A 177 19.68 -7.13 27.57
C ASP A 177 20.88 -7.97 27.11
N GLY A 178 20.66 -8.93 26.20
CA GLY A 178 21.73 -9.60 25.47
C GLY A 178 22.42 -8.71 24.43
N ASP A 179 21.83 -7.56 24.08
CA ASP A 179 22.41 -6.50 23.24
C ASP A 179 22.38 -5.16 24.01
N PRO A 180 23.42 -4.89 24.82
CA PRO A 180 23.44 -3.71 25.70
C PRO A 180 23.32 -2.37 24.97
N GLU A 181 23.82 -2.28 23.75
CA GLU A 181 23.75 -1.05 22.95
C GLU A 181 22.31 -0.77 22.52
N THR A 182 21.65 -1.75 21.90
CA THR A 182 20.24 -1.65 21.51
C THR A 182 19.34 -1.42 22.73
N ALA A 183 19.63 -2.09 23.86
CA ALA A 183 18.90 -1.91 25.11
C ALA A 183 19.01 -0.48 25.65
N ALA A 184 20.21 0.10 25.62
CA ALA A 184 20.44 1.48 26.06
C ALA A 184 19.69 2.48 25.15
N GLN A 185 19.75 2.30 23.83
CA GLN A 185 19.03 3.14 22.87
C GLN A 185 17.50 3.07 23.09
N TYR A 186 16.96 1.86 23.23
CA TYR A 186 15.54 1.67 23.51
C TYR A 186 15.09 2.32 24.82
N ARG A 187 15.87 2.15 25.90
CA ARG A 187 15.54 2.75 27.20
C ARG A 187 15.59 4.28 27.15
N ALA A 188 16.61 4.85 26.51
CA ALA A 188 16.72 6.30 26.30
C ALA A 188 15.52 6.84 25.50
N TRP A 189 15.12 6.12 24.45
CA TRP A 189 13.91 6.44 23.69
C TRP A 189 12.64 6.37 24.55
N ALA A 190 12.45 5.28 25.31
CA ALA A 190 11.25 5.07 26.11
C ALA A 190 11.09 6.15 27.19
N GLU A 191 12.19 6.53 27.84
CA GLU A 191 12.22 7.59 28.84
C GLU A 191 11.91 8.96 28.20
N SER A 192 12.55 9.28 27.07
CA SER A 192 12.29 10.49 26.29
C SER A 192 10.84 10.58 25.83
N ARG A 193 10.26 9.45 25.38
CA ARG A 193 8.87 9.36 24.93
C ARG A 193 7.90 9.57 26.10
N SER A 194 8.19 8.99 27.25
CA SER A 194 7.40 9.16 28.48
C SER A 194 7.38 10.62 28.96
N ARG A 195 8.57 11.26 29.01
CA ARG A 195 8.69 12.69 29.31
C ARG A 195 7.90 13.55 28.33
N PHE A 196 8.11 13.35 27.03
CA PHE A 196 7.42 14.12 26.00
C PHE A 196 5.89 14.01 26.12
N ASN A 197 5.36 12.81 26.32
CA ASN A 197 3.90 12.61 26.47
C ASN A 197 3.34 13.29 27.74
N THR A 198 4.16 13.39 28.79
CA THR A 198 3.81 14.12 30.02
C THR A 198 3.79 15.62 29.75
N ASP A 199 4.87 16.15 29.17
CA ASP A 199 5.03 17.58 28.86
C ASP A 199 4.04 18.08 27.80
N LEU A 200 3.62 17.20 26.87
CA LEU A 200 2.61 17.51 25.86
C LEU A 200 1.28 17.98 26.47
N LYS A 201 0.98 17.54 27.70
CA LYS A 201 -0.23 17.94 28.44
C LYS A 201 -0.08 19.29 29.14
N THR A 202 1.14 19.83 29.22
CA THR A 202 1.45 21.09 29.88
C THR A 202 1.40 22.23 28.86
N PRO A 203 0.43 23.17 28.96
CA PRO A 203 0.33 24.30 28.04
C PRO A 203 1.62 25.14 28.05
N GLY A 204 2.11 25.49 26.86
CA GLY A 204 3.32 26.32 26.69
C GLY A 204 4.65 25.56 26.74
N SER A 205 4.66 24.27 27.07
CA SER A 205 5.88 23.45 27.02
C SER A 205 6.44 23.35 25.59
N THR A 206 7.74 23.10 25.45
CA THR A 206 8.36 22.82 24.15
C THR A 206 7.68 21.63 23.46
N ALA A 207 7.28 20.59 24.21
CA ALA A 207 6.57 19.44 23.67
C ALA A 207 5.19 19.82 23.10
N ALA A 208 4.44 20.70 23.78
CA ALA A 208 3.17 21.24 23.29
C ALA A 208 3.34 22.08 22.02
N GLN A 209 4.44 22.84 21.91
CA GLN A 209 4.78 23.60 20.71
C GLN A 209 5.19 22.68 19.54
N GLU A 210 5.97 21.64 19.81
CA GLU A 210 6.43 20.67 18.81
C GLU A 210 5.32 19.72 18.33
N ARG A 211 4.29 19.49 19.16
CA ARG A 211 3.10 18.64 18.94
C ARG A 211 3.36 17.15 18.75
N TRP A 212 4.55 16.75 18.29
CA TRP A 212 4.97 15.37 18.13
C TRP A 212 6.49 15.23 18.04
N GLN A 213 7.01 14.08 18.48
CA GLN A 213 8.44 13.74 18.35
C GLN A 213 8.76 13.25 16.94
N LYS A 214 9.76 13.88 16.33
CA LYS A 214 10.14 13.67 14.92
C LYS A 214 11.40 12.83 14.73
N GLY A 215 11.88 12.14 15.78
CA GLY A 215 13.16 11.42 15.79
C GLY A 215 13.33 10.50 14.58
N TYR A 216 12.46 9.48 14.47
CA TYR A 216 12.45 8.57 13.33
C TYR A 216 12.26 9.32 12.00
N TYR A 217 11.32 10.26 11.91
CA TYR A 217 11.07 11.03 10.69
C TYR A 217 12.30 11.80 10.19
N ARG A 218 13.14 12.27 11.12
CA ARG A 218 14.37 13.03 10.83
C ARG A 218 15.60 12.13 10.70
N GLY A 219 15.47 10.81 10.86
CA GLY A 219 16.61 9.90 10.97
C GLY A 219 17.53 10.29 12.13
N ARG A 220 16.97 10.54 13.32
CA ARG A 220 17.73 10.88 14.54
C ARG A 220 17.58 9.79 15.59
N GLN A 221 18.70 9.48 16.25
CA GLN A 221 18.74 8.59 17.39
C GLN A 221 18.21 9.27 18.66
N PRO A 222 17.82 8.50 19.69
CA PRO A 222 17.27 9.05 20.95
C PRO A 222 18.24 9.96 21.71
N ASP A 223 19.54 9.76 21.55
CA ASP A 223 20.62 10.57 22.12
C ASP A 223 20.91 11.87 21.33
N GLY A 224 20.20 12.09 20.23
CA GLY A 224 20.39 13.23 19.32
C GLY A 224 21.37 12.98 18.16
N GLY A 225 22.04 11.81 18.17
CA GLY A 225 22.91 11.38 17.09
C GLY A 225 22.19 11.23 15.75
N ASP A 226 22.97 11.22 14.66
CA ASP A 226 22.45 10.90 13.34
C ASP A 226 22.13 9.40 13.24
N GLY A 227 21.00 9.09 12.63
CA GLY A 227 20.68 7.75 12.15
C GLY A 227 21.53 7.38 10.93
N PRO A 228 21.21 6.25 10.28
CA PRO A 228 21.98 5.80 9.13
C PRO A 228 21.90 6.81 7.97
N PRO A 229 22.98 6.98 7.20
CA PRO A 229 23.08 8.02 6.15
C PRO A 229 22.08 7.82 5.00
N ASP A 230 21.55 6.60 4.86
CA ASP A 230 20.57 6.18 3.87
C ASP A 230 19.14 6.08 4.43
N HIS A 231 18.85 6.74 5.57
CA HIS A 231 17.50 6.80 6.11
C HIS A 231 16.47 7.31 5.08
N GLU A 232 15.56 6.43 4.67
CA GLU A 232 14.62 6.71 3.59
C GLU A 232 13.38 7.45 4.10
N ILE A 233 13.19 8.68 3.62
CA ILE A 233 12.00 9.50 3.91
C ILE A 233 11.00 9.57 2.75
N LYS A 234 11.38 9.10 1.56
CA LYS A 234 10.56 9.09 0.35
C LYS A 234 11.01 7.99 -0.61
N VAL A 235 10.06 7.22 -1.13
CA VAL A 235 10.26 6.31 -2.28
C VAL A 235 9.84 7.07 -3.54
N ARG A 236 10.62 6.96 -4.63
CA ARG A 236 10.29 7.59 -5.92
C ARG A 236 10.37 6.60 -7.08
N PRO A 237 9.38 5.71 -7.24
CA PRO A 237 9.32 4.80 -8.37
C PRO A 237 9.25 5.59 -9.68
N LYS A 238 9.98 5.15 -10.71
CA LYS A 238 9.92 5.79 -12.04
C LYS A 238 8.58 5.45 -12.70
N PRO A 239 7.91 6.38 -13.38
CA PRO A 239 6.71 6.05 -14.15
C PRO A 239 7.04 5.09 -15.29
N PHE A 240 6.05 4.31 -15.73
CA PHE A 240 6.15 3.65 -17.02
C PHE A 240 6.17 4.72 -18.12
N PRO A 241 7.01 4.59 -19.16
CA PRO A 241 7.04 5.57 -20.24
C PRO A 241 5.73 5.53 -21.02
N ASN A 242 5.18 6.70 -21.35
CA ASN A 242 4.08 6.81 -22.31
C ASN A 242 4.58 6.27 -23.66
N ARG A 243 3.84 5.33 -24.24
CA ARG A 243 4.05 4.89 -25.62
C ARG A 243 3.15 5.68 -26.56
#